data_AF-A0AB94IA47-F1
#
_entry.id   AF-A0AB94IA47-F1
#
_cell.length_a   1.000
_cell.length_b   1.000
_cell.length_c   1.000
_cell.angle_alpha   90.00
_cell.angle_beta   90.00
_cell.angle_gamma   90.00
#
_symmetry.space_group_name_H-M   'P 1'
#
loop_
_entity.id
_entity.type
_entity.pdbx_description
1 polymer ?
#
loop_
_entity_poly.entity_id
_entity_poly.type
_entity_poly.pdbx_seq_one_letter_code
_entity_poly.pdbx_strand_id
1 'polypeptide(L)'
;MSWATIKSLTQRAQSSKVTTKVKEGARRLDKILIRRIPVNLLTFNVGHFWIEFLHEDENEIDESMKAIRQQGLKERDIVSEKGVPRQISTKANGFRESYGWYPVGTPFRPLNIFYNKLIISSDGTLNGDHEKRREKDYKEELTELTPTQDRNAGRKTVNNDHSSRAFDPHQNGHHHPEKIDFTTNPYVLPDDERTDEEIFNDIRTFAEEFDKTTEEWSWWYDSYRETNCHTLLFLLLAHCNLADPDCIGMELDEHFKHYKKSLDKIIKSSCDDRTPKRKQLIKKLLDISKKAKAIEQG
;
A
#
# COMPACT_ATOMS: atom_id res chain seq x y z
N MET A 1 -0.80 33.61 -9.93
CA MET A 1 -0.48 32.70 -8.81
C MET A 1 0.74 31.88 -9.21
N SER A 2 1.86 31.99 -8.49
CA SER A 2 3.05 31.17 -8.77
C SER A 2 2.85 29.79 -8.15
N TRP A 3 2.69 28.76 -8.97
CA TRP A 3 2.72 27.39 -8.49
C TRP A 3 4.15 27.08 -8.05
N ALA A 4 4.40 27.10 -6.74
CA ALA A 4 5.62 26.56 -6.20
C ALA A 4 5.58 25.05 -6.48
N THR A 5 6.58 24.53 -7.19
CA THR A 5 6.88 23.10 -7.18
C THR A 5 7.24 22.77 -5.74
N ILE A 6 6.26 22.33 -4.95
CA ILE A 6 6.48 21.90 -3.57
C ILE A 6 7.37 20.66 -3.70
N LYS A 7 8.66 20.82 -3.39
CA LYS A 7 9.58 19.69 -3.27
C LYS A 7 8.93 18.68 -2.33
N SER A 8 8.93 17.41 -2.76
CA SER A 8 8.58 16.27 -1.91
C SER A 8 9.18 16.46 -0.51
N LEU A 9 8.34 16.56 0.51
CA LEU A 9 8.75 16.75 1.92
C LEU A 9 9.24 15.43 2.54
N THR A 10 9.34 14.37 1.76
CA THR A 10 9.89 13.10 2.21
C THR A 10 11.38 13.02 1.92
N GLN A 11 12.14 13.96 2.49
CA GLN A 11 13.52 13.67 2.83
C GLN A 11 13.51 12.67 3.99
N ARG A 12 14.40 11.67 3.95
CA ARG A 12 14.60 10.61 4.97
C ARG A 12 14.54 11.08 6.43
N ALA A 13 14.84 12.34 6.69
CA ALA A 13 14.86 12.96 8.02
C ALA A 13 13.50 13.54 8.50
N GLN A 14 12.44 13.57 7.65
CA GLN A 14 11.18 14.28 7.94
C GLN A 14 9.98 13.40 8.27
N SER A 15 10.11 12.06 8.25
CA SER A 15 9.16 11.18 8.94
C SER A 15 9.66 10.99 10.37
N SER A 16 9.17 11.82 11.30
CA SER A 16 9.62 11.93 12.70
C SER A 16 9.44 10.67 13.56
N LYS A 17 9.08 9.53 12.98
CA LYS A 17 8.71 8.29 13.67
C LYS A 17 9.43 7.03 13.15
N VAL A 18 10.44 7.18 12.28
CA VAL A 18 11.26 6.06 11.79
C VAL A 18 12.40 5.78 12.78
N THR A 19 12.20 4.88 13.73
CA THR A 19 13.29 4.25 14.48
C THR A 19 13.56 2.87 13.94
N THR A 20 14.32 2.77 12.83
CA THR A 20 14.87 1.49 12.37
C THR A 20 16.26 1.31 12.97
N LYS A 21 16.46 0.24 13.75
CA LYS A 21 17.80 -0.15 14.22
C LYS A 21 18.44 -1.02 13.14
N VAL A 22 19.38 -0.48 12.37
CA VAL A 22 20.15 -1.25 11.38
C VAL A 22 21.20 -2.09 12.11
N LYS A 23 21.32 -3.39 11.78
CA LYS A 23 22.31 -4.29 12.36
C LYS A 23 23.08 -5.09 11.32
N GLU A 24 24.23 -5.59 11.76
CA GLU A 24 25.28 -6.21 10.96
C GLU A 24 24.74 -7.37 10.10
N GLY A 25 25.02 -7.36 8.80
CA GLY A 25 24.60 -8.41 7.87
C GLY A 25 23.21 -8.21 7.21
N ALA A 26 22.23 -7.60 7.86
CA ALA A 26 20.94 -7.31 7.22
C ALA A 26 20.99 -5.95 6.49
N ARG A 27 20.66 -5.93 5.20
CA ARG A 27 20.65 -4.70 4.41
C ARG A 27 19.27 -4.06 4.43
N ARG A 28 19.18 -2.84 4.96
CA ARG A 28 17.95 -2.03 4.89
C ARG A 28 17.73 -1.51 3.48
N LEU A 29 16.50 -1.57 2.99
CA LEU A 29 16.10 -1.07 1.68
C LEU A 29 15.64 0.40 1.79
N ASP A 30 16.59 1.32 1.63
CA ASP A 30 16.34 2.76 1.81
C ASP A 30 15.38 3.36 0.77
N LYS A 31 15.26 2.73 -0.41
CA LYS A 31 14.35 3.17 -1.48
C LYS A 31 12.93 2.61 -1.37
N ILE A 32 12.63 1.82 -0.34
CA ILE A 32 11.30 1.23 -0.10
C ILE A 32 10.78 1.68 1.25
N LEU A 33 9.57 2.22 1.28
CA LEU A 33 8.88 2.64 2.49
C LEU A 33 7.62 1.80 2.71
N ILE A 34 7.40 1.36 3.94
CA ILE A 34 6.12 0.76 4.35
C ILE A 34 5.40 1.79 5.22
N ARG A 35 4.25 2.25 4.74
CA ARG A 35 3.42 3.28 5.37
C ARG A 35 2.26 2.65 6.11
N ARG A 36 1.95 3.20 7.27
CA ARG A 36 0.90 2.67 8.14
C ARG A 36 0.13 3.76 8.83
N ILE A 37 -1.18 3.64 8.70
CA ILE A 37 -2.18 4.37 9.45
C ILE A 37 -2.97 3.29 10.20
N PRO A 38 -2.73 3.05 11.50
CA PRO A 38 -3.53 2.09 12.26
C PRO A 38 -5.00 2.51 12.34
N VAL A 39 -5.88 1.54 12.55
CA VAL A 39 -7.29 1.81 12.82
C VAL A 39 -7.40 2.64 14.10
N ASN A 40 -8.11 3.76 14.04
CA ASN A 40 -8.46 4.53 15.21
C ASN A 40 -9.99 4.51 15.38
N LEU A 41 -10.47 3.66 16.29
CA LEU A 41 -11.89 3.50 16.56
C LEU A 41 -12.51 4.71 17.28
N LEU A 42 -11.71 5.56 17.93
CA LEU A 42 -12.20 6.79 18.56
C LEU A 42 -12.51 7.86 17.52
N THR A 43 -11.74 7.91 16.43
CA THR A 43 -11.94 8.87 15.33
C THR A 43 -12.57 8.24 14.09
N PHE A 44 -13.05 6.99 14.18
CA PHE A 44 -13.57 6.19 13.07
C PHE A 44 -12.64 6.16 11.84
N ASN A 45 -11.33 6.25 12.04
CA ASN A 45 -10.37 6.20 10.94
C ASN A 45 -10.14 4.74 10.53
N VAL A 46 -10.44 4.44 9.28
CA VAL A 46 -10.20 3.12 8.68
C VAL A 46 -8.71 3.02 8.39
N GLY A 47 -8.00 2.22 9.18
CA GLY A 47 -6.56 2.08 9.01
C GLY A 47 -6.17 1.60 7.62
N HIS A 48 -4.99 1.99 7.14
CA HIS A 48 -4.48 1.61 5.83
C HIS A 48 -2.96 1.41 5.83
N PHE A 49 -2.51 0.35 5.16
CA PHE A 49 -1.12 -0.09 5.08
C PHE A 49 -0.75 -0.23 3.60
N TRP A 50 0.36 0.36 3.18
CA TRP A 50 0.83 0.29 1.80
C TRP A 50 2.35 0.39 1.72
N ILE A 51 2.89 0.06 0.56
CA ILE A 51 4.31 0.17 0.24
C ILE A 51 4.53 1.26 -0.81
N GLU A 52 5.62 2.02 -0.69
CA GLU A 52 6.01 3.08 -1.63
C GLU A 52 7.46 2.89 -2.08
N PHE A 53 7.76 3.28 -3.32
CA PHE A 53 9.12 3.33 -3.86
C PHE A 53 9.60 4.76 -4.04
N LEU A 54 10.85 5.01 -3.65
CA LEU A 54 11.51 6.29 -3.84
C LEU A 54 12.27 6.29 -5.18
N HIS A 55 11.71 7.01 -6.15
CA HIS A 55 12.33 7.22 -7.45
C HIS A 55 12.99 8.60 -7.53
N GLU A 56 14.11 8.69 -8.24
CA GLU A 56 14.87 9.93 -8.40
C GLU A 56 14.15 10.93 -9.33
N ASP A 57 13.31 10.42 -10.25
CA ASP A 57 12.55 11.16 -11.25
C ASP A 57 11.15 11.58 -10.77
N GLU A 58 10.81 11.42 -9.48
CA GLU A 58 9.46 11.71 -8.93
C GLU A 58 8.98 13.13 -9.26
N ASN A 59 9.89 14.10 -9.25
CA ASN A 59 9.57 15.51 -9.50
C ASN A 59 9.56 15.90 -10.98
N GLU A 60 9.85 14.98 -11.90
CA GLU A 60 9.70 15.25 -13.33
C GLU A 60 8.22 15.35 -13.68
N ILE A 61 7.84 16.38 -14.45
CA ILE A 61 6.45 16.66 -14.81
C ILE A 61 6.34 16.84 -16.33
N ASP A 62 5.40 16.14 -16.95
CA ASP A 62 5.03 16.31 -18.35
C ASP A 62 4.60 17.76 -18.63
N GLU A 63 5.01 18.34 -19.76
CA GLU A 63 4.60 19.70 -20.14
C GLU A 63 3.08 19.83 -20.28
N SER A 64 2.42 18.78 -20.76
CA SER A 64 0.95 18.76 -20.83
C SER A 64 0.33 18.79 -19.44
N MET A 65 0.88 18.06 -18.47
CA MET A 65 0.42 18.08 -17.08
C MET A 65 0.67 19.45 -16.42
N LYS A 66 1.79 20.12 -16.74
CA LYS A 66 2.03 21.50 -16.31
C LYS A 66 0.97 22.44 -16.87
N ALA A 67 0.65 22.35 -18.16
CA ALA A 67 -0.35 23.19 -18.80
C ALA A 67 -1.75 22.95 -18.22
N ILE A 68 -2.14 21.69 -18.00
CA ILE A 68 -3.39 21.30 -17.37
C ILE A 68 -3.54 21.92 -15.98
N ARG A 69 -2.49 21.83 -15.15
CA ARG A 69 -2.46 22.45 -13.81
C ARG A 69 -2.56 23.98 -13.89
N GLN A 70 -1.85 24.61 -14.82
CA GLN A 70 -1.89 26.06 -15.02
C GLN A 70 -3.28 26.57 -15.45
N GLN A 71 -4.01 25.77 -16.22
CA GLN A 71 -5.37 26.06 -16.67
C GLN A 71 -6.44 25.79 -15.61
N GLY A 72 -6.07 25.17 -14.47
CA GLY A 72 -7.02 24.81 -13.42
C GLY A 72 -8.00 23.71 -13.83
N LEU A 73 -7.60 22.84 -14.77
CA LEU A 73 -8.41 21.71 -15.20
C LEU A 73 -8.51 20.66 -14.08
N LYS A 74 -9.63 19.94 -14.07
CA LYS A 74 -9.98 18.90 -13.09
C LYS A 74 -9.82 17.50 -13.67
N GLU A 75 -9.93 16.47 -12.83
CA GLU A 75 -9.84 15.06 -13.25
C GLU A 75 -10.75 14.72 -14.44
N ARG A 76 -12.01 15.16 -14.39
CA ARG A 76 -12.98 14.95 -15.49
C ARG A 76 -12.54 15.54 -16.84
N ASP A 77 -11.64 16.52 -16.83
CA ASP A 77 -11.21 17.23 -18.04
C ASP A 77 -10.05 16.49 -18.75
N ILE A 78 -9.35 15.59 -18.04
CA ILE A 78 -8.23 14.80 -18.59
C ILE A 78 -8.61 13.35 -18.93
N VAL A 79 -9.85 12.95 -18.64
CA VAL A 79 -10.45 11.67 -19.06
C VAL A 79 -11.68 11.92 -19.93
N SER A 80 -12.08 10.91 -20.70
CA SER A 80 -13.35 10.92 -21.44
C SER A 80 -14.53 10.53 -20.53
N GLU A 81 -15.76 10.72 -21.02
CA GLU A 81 -16.98 10.26 -20.34
C GLU A 81 -16.97 8.75 -20.04
N LYS A 82 -16.20 7.96 -20.82
CA LYS A 82 -16.01 6.52 -20.63
C LYS A 82 -14.84 6.18 -19.70
N GLY A 83 -14.26 7.16 -19.02
CA GLY A 83 -13.11 6.97 -18.12
C GLY A 83 -11.78 6.69 -18.82
N VAL A 84 -11.72 6.80 -20.15
CA VAL A 84 -10.46 6.62 -20.92
C VAL A 84 -9.62 7.89 -20.82
N PRO A 85 -8.34 7.80 -20.43
CA PRO A 85 -7.42 8.95 -20.44
C PRO A 85 -7.37 9.64 -21.81
N ARG A 86 -7.47 10.98 -21.83
CA ARG A 86 -7.28 11.77 -23.06
C ARG A 86 -5.81 11.93 -23.43
N GLN A 87 -4.95 11.77 -22.44
CA GLN A 87 -3.50 11.72 -22.58
C GLN A 87 -2.95 10.69 -21.61
N ILE A 88 -1.80 10.11 -21.97
CA ILE A 88 -1.05 9.22 -21.10
C ILE A 88 0.14 10.00 -20.57
N SER A 89 0.30 10.00 -19.25
CA SER A 89 1.44 10.62 -18.59
C SER A 89 2.70 9.78 -18.83
N THR A 90 3.80 10.44 -19.18
CA THR A 90 5.09 9.80 -19.41
C THR A 90 6.06 10.03 -18.25
N LYS A 91 5.74 10.96 -17.35
CA LYS A 91 6.52 11.28 -16.14
C LYS A 91 5.77 10.94 -14.87
N ALA A 92 6.49 10.92 -13.74
CA ALA A 92 5.89 10.64 -12.44
C ALA A 92 4.87 11.72 -12.03
N ASN A 93 5.07 12.97 -12.49
CA ASN A 93 4.19 14.11 -12.22
C ASN A 93 4.02 14.41 -10.72
N GLY A 94 5.00 14.03 -9.90
CA GLY A 94 4.97 14.12 -8.44
C GLY A 94 4.22 12.99 -7.74
N PHE A 95 3.70 12.01 -8.48
CA PHE A 95 3.12 10.79 -7.90
C PHE A 95 4.23 9.75 -7.65
N ARG A 96 4.16 9.13 -6.47
CA ARG A 96 5.06 8.08 -6.02
C ARG A 96 4.50 6.71 -6.33
N GLU A 97 5.35 5.84 -6.87
CA GLU A 97 4.98 4.45 -7.12
C GLU A 97 4.62 3.75 -5.79
N SER A 98 3.45 3.14 -5.71
CA SER A 98 2.94 2.57 -4.46
C SER A 98 1.85 1.52 -4.65
N TYR A 99 1.71 0.64 -3.66
CA TYR A 99 0.80 -0.52 -3.69
C TYR A 99 0.08 -0.74 -2.35
N GLY A 100 -1.26 -0.71 -2.38
CA GLY A 100 -2.15 -1.00 -1.25
C GLY A 100 -3.43 -1.70 -1.66
N TRP A 101 -4.11 -2.40 -0.74
CA TRP A 101 -5.35 -3.15 -1.03
C TRP A 101 -6.59 -2.49 -0.42
N TYR A 102 -7.62 -2.28 -1.24
CA TYR A 102 -8.79 -1.51 -0.85
C TYR A 102 -10.11 -2.23 -1.12
N PRO A 103 -11.15 -1.95 -0.33
CA PRO A 103 -12.50 -2.31 -0.71
C PRO A 103 -13.00 -1.36 -1.80
N VAL A 104 -13.69 -1.88 -2.82
CA VAL A 104 -14.27 -1.07 -3.90
C VAL A 104 -15.27 -0.02 -3.38
N GLY A 105 -16.05 -0.36 -2.36
CA GLY A 105 -17.00 0.55 -1.70
C GLY A 105 -16.75 0.64 -0.20
N THR A 106 -17.32 1.64 0.47
CA THR A 106 -17.31 1.70 1.94
C THR A 106 -18.08 0.49 2.45
N PRO A 107 -17.44 -0.47 3.13
CA PRO A 107 -18.13 -1.69 3.51
C PRO A 107 -18.90 -1.50 4.85
N PHE A 108 -18.87 -0.29 5.41
CA PHE A 108 -19.57 0.10 6.61
C PHE A 108 -21.03 0.49 6.31
N ARG A 109 -21.97 -0.39 6.66
CA ARG A 109 -23.28 0.04 7.15
C ARG A 109 -23.27 -0.10 8.68
N PRO A 110 -23.35 0.99 9.47
CA PRO A 110 -23.19 0.97 10.94
C PRO A 110 -24.34 0.29 11.72
N LEU A 111 -25.19 -0.51 11.07
CA LEU A 111 -26.50 -0.92 11.62
C LEU A 111 -26.57 -2.32 12.25
N ASN A 112 -25.47 -3.09 12.35
CA ASN A 112 -25.52 -4.42 12.99
C ASN A 112 -24.27 -4.73 13.84
N ILE A 113 -24.00 -3.88 14.85
CA ILE A 113 -22.89 -4.03 15.80
C ILE A 113 -23.26 -4.95 16.99
N PHE A 114 -24.21 -5.87 16.81
CA PHE A 114 -24.54 -6.86 17.84
C PHE A 114 -24.68 -8.25 17.19
N TYR A 115 -23.97 -9.24 17.78
CA TYR A 115 -23.81 -10.67 17.42
C TYR A 115 -22.54 -11.11 16.65
N ASN A 116 -21.46 -11.34 17.41
CA ASN A 116 -20.41 -12.37 17.33
C ASN A 116 -19.84 -12.98 16.02
N LYS A 117 -20.19 -12.53 14.80
CA LYS A 117 -19.53 -12.93 13.55
C LYS A 117 -19.65 -11.85 12.46
N LEU A 118 -19.23 -10.61 12.74
CA LEU A 118 -19.28 -9.55 11.73
C LEU A 118 -18.16 -9.78 10.70
N ILE A 119 -18.51 -10.38 9.56
CA ILE A 119 -17.65 -10.45 8.37
C ILE A 119 -18.03 -9.26 7.52
N ILE A 120 -17.06 -8.39 7.25
CA ILE A 120 -17.24 -7.27 6.34
C ILE A 120 -16.44 -7.60 5.09
N SER A 121 -17.10 -7.73 3.94
CA SER A 121 -16.42 -7.95 2.67
C SER A 121 -17.04 -7.14 1.53
N SER A 122 -16.22 -6.88 0.52
CA SER A 122 -16.60 -6.30 -0.76
C SER A 122 -15.64 -6.80 -1.83
N ASP A 123 -15.88 -6.43 -3.08
CA ASP A 123 -14.85 -6.56 -4.11
C ASP A 123 -13.59 -5.80 -3.65
N GLY A 124 -12.44 -6.40 -3.89
CA GLY A 124 -11.13 -5.81 -3.62
C GLY A 124 -10.53 -5.17 -4.86
N THR A 125 -9.65 -4.20 -4.66
CA THR A 125 -8.99 -3.51 -5.76
C THR A 125 -7.62 -2.98 -5.33
N LEU A 126 -6.60 -3.20 -6.18
CA LEU A 126 -5.28 -2.63 -5.97
C LEU A 126 -5.34 -1.11 -6.12
N ASN A 127 -4.73 -0.41 -5.16
CA ASN A 127 -4.67 1.05 -5.10
C ASN A 127 -6.03 1.75 -5.14
N GLY A 128 -7.13 1.07 -4.79
CA GLY A 128 -8.45 1.67 -4.88
C GLY A 128 -8.86 1.96 -6.32
N ASP A 129 -8.18 1.38 -7.31
CA ASP A 129 -8.35 1.72 -8.71
C ASP A 129 -9.61 1.05 -9.31
N HIS A 130 -10.75 1.65 -8.99
CA HIS A 130 -12.07 1.17 -9.37
C HIS A 130 -12.97 2.33 -9.80
N GLU A 131 -13.84 2.10 -10.80
CA GLU A 131 -14.75 3.09 -11.38
C GLU A 131 -15.54 3.87 -10.31
N LYS A 132 -16.22 3.18 -9.39
CA LYS A 132 -16.96 3.80 -8.27
C LYS A 132 -16.12 4.77 -7.41
N ARG A 133 -14.82 4.50 -7.23
CA ARG A 133 -13.92 5.37 -6.45
C ARG A 133 -13.47 6.56 -7.29
N ARG A 134 -13.12 6.33 -8.56
CA ARG A 134 -12.79 7.39 -9.52
C ARG A 134 -13.97 8.36 -9.73
N GLU A 135 -15.20 7.84 -9.78
CA GLU A 135 -16.39 8.68 -9.95
C GLU A 135 -16.61 9.63 -8.76
N LYS A 136 -16.21 9.24 -7.53
CA LYS A 136 -16.24 10.15 -6.38
C LYS A 136 -15.26 11.30 -6.58
N ASP A 137 -14.03 10.99 -6.98
CA ASP A 137 -13.01 12.01 -7.27
C ASP A 137 -13.45 12.96 -8.40
N TYR A 138 -14.23 12.47 -9.38
CA TYR A 138 -14.77 13.31 -10.46
C TYR A 138 -15.92 14.23 -10.04
N LYS A 139 -16.74 13.78 -9.08
CA LYS A 139 -17.94 14.50 -8.61
C LYS A 139 -17.61 15.53 -7.54
N GLU A 140 -16.56 15.32 -6.77
CA GLU A 140 -16.10 16.26 -5.76
C GLU A 140 -15.53 17.52 -6.43
N GLU A 141 -15.88 18.71 -5.92
CA GLU A 141 -15.31 19.97 -6.43
C GLU A 141 -13.80 20.06 -6.18
N LEU A 142 -13.31 19.26 -5.23
CA LEU A 142 -11.94 19.01 -4.88
C LEU A 142 -11.35 17.98 -5.83
N THR A 143 -10.48 18.43 -6.73
CA THR A 143 -9.19 17.79 -7.00
C THR A 143 -8.52 18.63 -8.07
N GLU A 144 -7.80 19.67 -7.62
CA GLU A 144 -6.68 20.14 -8.42
C GLU A 144 -5.81 18.92 -8.74
N LEU A 145 -5.46 18.73 -10.02
CA LEU A 145 -4.73 17.59 -10.58
C LEU A 145 -3.30 17.46 -10.04
N THR A 146 -3.17 17.24 -8.74
CA THR A 146 -1.94 17.36 -7.97
C THR A 146 -1.79 16.16 -7.04
N PRO A 147 -0.54 15.71 -6.80
CA PRO A 147 -0.26 14.63 -5.85
C PRO A 147 -0.46 15.03 -4.38
N THR A 148 -0.78 16.31 -4.12
CA THR A 148 -0.90 16.90 -2.78
C THR A 148 -2.30 16.82 -2.20
N GLN A 149 -3.33 16.52 -3.00
CA GLN A 149 -4.72 16.50 -2.53
C GLN A 149 -5.17 15.09 -2.15
N ASP A 150 -6.18 14.99 -1.28
CA ASP A 150 -6.82 13.72 -0.93
C ASP A 150 -7.59 13.17 -2.13
N ARG A 151 -7.57 11.84 -2.31
CA ARG A 151 -8.23 11.12 -3.39
C ARG A 151 -8.84 9.82 -2.88
N ASN A 152 -9.89 9.36 -3.52
CA ASN A 152 -10.52 8.07 -3.22
C ASN A 152 -9.92 6.93 -4.05
N ALA A 153 -9.48 7.22 -5.28
CA ALA A 153 -8.90 6.26 -6.21
C ALA A 153 -7.43 6.60 -6.54
N GLY A 154 -6.57 5.61 -6.36
CA GLY A 154 -5.24 5.60 -6.95
C GLY A 154 -5.28 5.16 -8.41
N ARG A 155 -4.15 4.64 -8.89
CA ARG A 155 -4.04 3.93 -10.18
C ARG A 155 -3.27 2.64 -9.98
N LYS A 156 -3.77 1.53 -10.51
CA LYS A 156 -3.09 0.24 -10.42
C LYS A 156 -2.15 -0.03 -11.59
N THR A 157 -2.32 0.69 -12.70
CA THR A 157 -1.49 0.54 -13.91
C THR A 157 -0.46 1.66 -14.02
N VAL A 158 0.71 1.32 -14.56
CA VAL A 158 1.71 2.28 -15.05
C VAL A 158 1.17 3.03 -16.28
N ASN A 159 1.78 4.18 -16.61
CA ASN A 159 1.41 5.01 -17.75
C ASN A 159 -0.10 5.30 -17.80
N ASN A 160 -0.61 5.94 -16.75
CA ASN A 160 -2.00 6.33 -16.61
C ASN A 160 -2.21 7.83 -16.93
N ASP A 161 -3.43 8.32 -16.70
CA ASP A 161 -3.84 9.71 -16.90
C ASP A 161 -3.04 10.72 -16.05
N HIS A 162 -2.54 10.31 -14.89
CA HIS A 162 -1.84 11.19 -13.95
C HIS A 162 -0.33 11.00 -13.89
N SER A 163 0.14 9.77 -14.09
CA SER A 163 1.53 9.40 -13.84
C SER A 163 1.97 8.22 -14.71
N SER A 164 3.26 8.17 -14.98
CA SER A 164 3.93 6.96 -15.46
C SER A 164 3.88 5.80 -14.45
N ARG A 165 3.54 6.05 -13.19
CA ARG A 165 3.57 5.06 -12.09
C ARG A 165 2.18 4.66 -11.62
N ALA A 166 2.05 3.41 -11.16
CA ALA A 166 0.92 2.97 -10.36
C ALA A 166 1.05 3.59 -8.96
N PHE A 167 -0.04 4.02 -8.35
CA PHE A 167 0.03 4.74 -7.08
C PHE A 167 -1.20 4.55 -6.20
N ASP A 168 -0.98 4.56 -4.89
CA ASP A 168 -1.96 4.50 -3.82
C ASP A 168 -2.61 5.89 -3.58
N PRO A 169 -3.92 5.97 -3.27
CA PRO A 169 -4.60 7.24 -3.03
C PRO A 169 -4.11 7.99 -1.78
N HIS A 170 -3.56 7.30 -0.77
CA HIS A 170 -3.00 7.89 0.46
C HIS A 170 -1.54 8.35 0.32
N GLN A 171 -0.90 8.17 -0.84
CA GLN A 171 0.49 8.63 -1.05
C GLN A 171 0.65 10.14 -0.79
N ASN A 172 -0.43 10.92 -0.91
CA ASN A 172 -0.40 12.36 -0.69
C ASN A 172 0.07 12.71 0.74
N GLY A 173 -0.03 11.76 1.68
CA GLY A 173 0.52 11.84 3.03
C GLY A 173 2.03 12.12 3.05
N HIS A 174 2.75 11.88 1.95
CA HIS A 174 4.15 12.28 1.83
C HIS A 174 4.38 13.81 1.73
N HIS A 175 3.32 14.56 1.45
CA HIS A 175 3.26 16.04 1.50
C HIS A 175 2.61 16.54 2.79
N HIS A 176 1.98 15.64 3.55
CA HIS A 176 1.23 15.89 4.78
C HIS A 176 1.70 14.89 5.86
N PRO A 177 2.95 15.02 6.35
CA PRO A 177 3.58 14.03 7.21
C PRO A 177 2.80 13.73 8.51
N GLU A 178 1.95 14.66 8.95
CA GLU A 178 1.04 14.49 10.08
C GLU A 178 -0.06 13.44 9.83
N LYS A 179 -0.39 13.13 8.56
CA LYS A 179 -1.35 12.08 8.19
C LYS A 179 -0.77 10.67 8.28
N ILE A 180 0.56 10.54 8.34
CA ILE A 180 1.24 9.25 8.40
C ILE A 180 1.61 8.93 9.85
N ASP A 181 0.97 7.91 10.41
CA ASP A 181 1.20 7.56 11.81
C ASP A 181 2.55 6.93 12.04
N PHE A 182 3.04 6.08 11.14
CA PHE A 182 4.43 5.62 11.18
C PHE A 182 4.90 5.05 9.85
N THR A 183 6.22 4.94 9.69
CA THR A 183 6.87 4.43 8.49
C THR A 183 8.04 3.53 8.89
N THR A 184 8.24 2.43 8.16
CA THR A 184 9.43 1.57 8.28
C THR A 184 10.04 1.33 6.91
N ASN A 185 11.24 0.78 6.89
CA ASN A 185 11.87 0.23 5.70
C ASN A 185 11.96 -1.28 5.85
N PRO A 186 11.71 -2.06 4.78
CA PRO A 186 12.00 -3.47 4.80
C PRO A 186 13.52 -3.72 4.75
N TYR A 187 13.89 -4.94 5.10
CA TYR A 187 15.25 -5.44 5.09
C TYR A 187 15.34 -6.70 4.24
N VAL A 188 16.51 -6.92 3.66
CA VAL A 188 16.90 -8.23 3.12
C VAL A 188 17.90 -8.91 4.06
N LEU A 189 17.88 -10.24 4.06
CA LEU A 189 18.82 -11.05 4.84
C LEU A 189 20.23 -11.02 4.21
N PRO A 190 21.30 -11.39 4.95
CA PRO A 190 22.68 -11.27 4.48
C PRO A 190 23.00 -12.04 3.19
N ASP A 191 22.26 -13.11 2.89
CA ASP A 191 22.42 -13.97 1.72
C ASP A 191 21.66 -13.48 0.48
N ASP A 192 21.01 -12.32 0.57
CA ASP A 192 20.19 -11.76 -0.50
C ASP A 192 20.95 -10.69 -1.30
N GLU A 193 21.42 -11.09 -2.48
CA GLU A 193 22.22 -10.25 -3.37
C GLU A 193 21.39 -9.41 -4.36
N ARG A 194 20.05 -9.50 -4.31
CA ARG A 194 19.19 -8.78 -5.26
C ARG A 194 19.37 -7.26 -5.14
N THR A 195 19.40 -6.60 -6.28
CA THR A 195 19.38 -5.15 -6.39
C THR A 195 18.03 -4.57 -5.97
N ASP A 196 17.98 -3.27 -5.67
CA ASP A 196 16.72 -2.59 -5.35
C ASP A 196 15.72 -2.69 -6.52
N GLU A 197 16.18 -2.64 -7.77
CA GLU A 197 15.29 -2.76 -8.95
C GLU A 197 14.73 -4.17 -9.12
N GLU A 198 15.51 -5.22 -8.85
CA GLU A 198 15.00 -6.60 -8.82
C GLU A 198 13.91 -6.75 -7.75
N ILE A 199 14.13 -6.19 -6.56
CA ILE A 199 13.14 -6.21 -5.48
C ILE A 199 11.88 -5.40 -5.85
N PHE A 200 12.04 -4.24 -6.52
CA PHE A 200 10.89 -3.48 -7.03
C PHE A 200 10.07 -4.32 -8.00
N ASN A 201 10.73 -5.04 -8.92
CA ASN A 201 10.06 -5.90 -9.89
C ASN A 201 9.35 -7.09 -9.25
N ASP A 202 9.93 -7.71 -8.22
CA ASP A 202 9.28 -8.75 -7.44
C ASP A 202 7.99 -8.24 -6.77
N ILE A 203 8.05 -7.04 -6.19
CA ILE A 203 6.87 -6.40 -5.56
C ILE A 203 5.80 -6.05 -6.59
N ARG A 204 6.18 -5.47 -7.74
CA ARG A 204 5.27 -5.17 -8.86
C ARG A 204 4.55 -6.43 -9.33
N THR A 205 5.31 -7.50 -9.54
CA THR A 205 4.81 -8.80 -10.00
C THR A 205 3.86 -9.40 -8.98
N PHE A 206 4.21 -9.36 -7.70
CA PHE A 206 3.33 -9.81 -6.63
C PHE A 206 2.03 -9.00 -6.57
N ALA A 207 2.10 -7.67 -6.63
CA ALA A 207 0.92 -6.80 -6.58
C ALA A 207 -0.03 -7.06 -7.76
N GLU A 208 0.52 -7.24 -8.96
CA GLU A 208 -0.26 -7.60 -10.15
C GLU A 208 -0.88 -9.01 -10.04
N GLU A 209 -0.13 -10.02 -9.57
CA GLU A 209 -0.67 -11.37 -9.32
C GLU A 209 -1.78 -11.31 -8.26
N PHE A 210 -1.59 -10.54 -7.20
CA PHE A 210 -2.57 -10.38 -6.14
C PHE A 210 -3.88 -9.79 -6.66
N ASP A 211 -3.83 -8.69 -7.43
CA ASP A 211 -5.01 -8.07 -8.06
C ASP A 211 -5.74 -9.03 -9.02
N LYS A 212 -5.01 -9.89 -9.73
CA LYS A 212 -5.60 -10.89 -10.66
C LYS A 212 -6.21 -12.10 -9.96
N THR A 213 -5.66 -12.51 -8.83
CA THR A 213 -6.01 -13.79 -8.16
C THR A 213 -6.87 -13.60 -6.92
N THR A 214 -7.09 -12.36 -6.50
CA THR A 214 -7.81 -12.02 -5.29
C THR A 214 -8.95 -11.06 -5.60
N GLU A 215 -10.17 -11.58 -5.57
CA GLU A 215 -11.36 -10.80 -5.93
C GLU A 215 -11.95 -10.01 -4.74
N GLU A 216 -11.67 -10.45 -3.50
CA GLU A 216 -12.30 -9.88 -2.31
C GLU A 216 -11.37 -8.96 -1.51
N TRP A 217 -11.95 -7.91 -0.94
CA TRP A 217 -11.45 -7.27 0.27
C TRP A 217 -12.32 -7.72 1.43
N SER A 218 -11.72 -8.07 2.57
CA SER A 218 -12.45 -8.48 3.76
C SER A 218 -11.76 -8.06 5.06
N TRP A 219 -12.57 -7.70 6.05
CA TRP A 219 -12.19 -7.57 7.44
C TRP A 219 -12.95 -8.63 8.24
N TRP A 220 -12.20 -9.57 8.82
CA TRP A 220 -12.73 -10.75 9.48
C TRP A 220 -11.95 -11.05 10.77
N TYR A 221 -11.65 -10.03 11.56
CA TYR A 221 -11.00 -10.15 12.88
C TYR A 221 -9.79 -11.08 12.85
N ASP A 222 -8.87 -10.85 11.91
CA ASP A 222 -7.63 -11.63 11.76
C ASP A 222 -7.88 -13.13 11.46
N SER A 223 -8.99 -13.45 10.79
CA SER A 223 -9.32 -14.80 10.33
C SER A 223 -8.43 -15.22 9.14
N TYR A 224 -8.20 -16.53 8.96
CA TYR A 224 -7.45 -17.08 7.82
C TYR A 224 -7.99 -16.67 6.43
N ARG A 225 -9.28 -16.33 6.35
CA ARG A 225 -9.97 -15.86 5.15
C ARG A 225 -9.85 -14.35 4.93
N GLU A 226 -9.27 -13.63 5.88
CA GLU A 226 -9.12 -12.19 5.79
C GLU A 226 -8.22 -11.78 4.61
N THR A 227 -8.63 -10.74 3.90
CA THR A 227 -7.96 -10.23 2.72
C THR A 227 -8.05 -8.71 2.71
N ASN A 228 -7.12 -8.04 3.37
CA ASN A 228 -7.09 -6.57 3.47
C ASN A 228 -5.67 -6.04 3.22
N CYS A 229 -5.43 -4.77 3.55
CA CYS A 229 -4.13 -4.12 3.42
C CYS A 229 -3.01 -4.79 4.26
N HIS A 230 -3.34 -5.36 5.43
CA HIS A 230 -2.36 -6.09 6.26
C HIS A 230 -2.03 -7.43 5.60
N THR A 231 -3.05 -8.18 5.15
CA THR A 231 -2.83 -9.45 4.45
C THR A 231 -1.99 -9.25 3.18
N LEU A 232 -2.28 -8.21 2.38
CA LEU A 232 -1.46 -7.85 1.23
C LEU A 232 0.00 -7.66 1.65
N LEU A 233 0.25 -6.81 2.65
CA LEU A 233 1.59 -6.50 3.13
C LEU A 233 2.33 -7.77 3.62
N PHE A 234 1.69 -8.61 4.44
CA PHE A 234 2.31 -9.83 4.94
C PHE A 234 2.68 -10.79 3.81
N LEU A 235 1.76 -11.01 2.87
CA LEU A 235 2.02 -11.92 1.76
C LEU A 235 3.07 -11.36 0.79
N LEU A 236 3.08 -10.04 0.57
CA LEU A 236 4.07 -9.33 -0.23
C LEU A 236 5.47 -9.51 0.36
N LEU A 237 5.64 -9.20 1.65
CA LEU A 237 6.93 -9.32 2.33
C LEU A 237 7.42 -10.78 2.34
N ALA A 238 6.52 -11.73 2.59
CA ALA A 238 6.83 -13.16 2.52
C ALA A 238 7.28 -13.59 1.12
N HIS A 239 6.55 -13.17 0.08
CA HIS A 239 6.82 -13.51 -1.30
C HIS A 239 8.20 -12.98 -1.71
N CYS A 240 8.44 -11.70 -1.43
CA CYS A 240 9.64 -10.98 -1.85
C CYS A 240 10.85 -11.20 -0.92
N ASN A 241 10.81 -12.15 0.03
CA ASN A 241 11.87 -12.40 1.02
C ASN A 241 12.28 -11.16 1.85
N LEU A 242 11.33 -10.28 2.14
CA LEU A 242 11.58 -9.05 2.87
C LEU A 242 11.21 -9.22 4.35
N ALA A 243 12.08 -8.73 5.23
CA ALA A 243 11.82 -8.63 6.66
C ALA A 243 11.30 -7.23 7.01
N ASP A 244 10.37 -7.17 7.96
CA ASP A 244 10.10 -5.96 8.74
C ASP A 244 10.29 -6.31 10.22
N PRO A 245 11.55 -6.36 10.70
CA PRO A 245 11.88 -6.90 12.01
C PRO A 245 11.37 -6.03 13.17
N ASP A 246 11.06 -4.76 12.91
CA ASP A 246 10.59 -3.81 13.91
C ASP A 246 9.07 -3.91 14.12
N CYS A 247 8.33 -4.30 13.08
CA CYS A 247 6.86 -4.36 13.15
C CYS A 247 6.30 -5.77 13.06
N ILE A 248 6.91 -6.70 12.33
CA ILE A 248 6.30 -8.02 12.07
C ILE A 248 6.97 -9.11 12.90
N GLY A 249 6.18 -9.71 13.78
CA GLY A 249 6.57 -10.87 14.58
C GLY A 249 5.50 -11.22 15.61
N MET A 250 5.63 -12.40 16.23
CA MET A 250 4.64 -12.91 17.20
C MET A 250 4.43 -12.00 18.42
N GLU A 251 5.44 -11.19 18.76
CA GLU A 251 5.44 -10.28 19.91
C GLU A 251 5.41 -8.79 19.48
N LEU A 252 5.18 -8.51 18.18
CA LEU A 252 5.24 -7.14 17.64
C LEU A 252 3.93 -6.66 17.02
N ASP A 253 3.22 -7.54 16.34
CA ASP A 253 1.98 -7.21 15.63
C ASP A 253 0.91 -8.25 15.98
N GLU A 254 -0.13 -7.80 16.68
CA GLU A 254 -1.23 -8.65 17.12
C GLU A 254 -2.07 -9.15 15.94
N HIS A 255 -2.24 -8.36 14.87
CA HIS A 255 -2.92 -8.80 13.66
C HIS A 255 -2.15 -9.94 12.98
N PHE A 256 -0.84 -9.82 12.84
CA PHE A 256 0.03 -10.88 12.33
C PHE A 256 -0.08 -12.16 13.18
N LYS A 257 0.03 -12.02 14.51
CA LYS A 257 -0.07 -13.13 15.47
C LYS A 257 -1.42 -13.84 15.38
N HIS A 258 -2.52 -13.10 15.36
CA HIS A 258 -3.86 -13.68 15.25
C HIS A 258 -4.09 -14.34 13.90
N TYR A 259 -3.71 -13.68 12.81
CA TYR A 259 -3.81 -14.22 11.45
C TYR A 259 -3.06 -15.53 11.30
N LYS A 260 -1.81 -15.58 11.77
CA LYS A 260 -1.00 -16.80 11.79
C LYS A 260 -1.67 -17.90 12.62
N LYS A 261 -2.11 -17.60 13.85
CA LYS A 261 -2.83 -18.57 14.69
C LYS A 261 -4.09 -19.09 14.02
N SER A 262 -4.80 -18.24 13.28
CA SER A 262 -5.98 -18.61 12.51
C SER A 262 -5.64 -19.60 11.41
N LEU A 263 -4.60 -19.32 10.60
CA LEU A 263 -4.09 -20.25 9.58
C LEU A 263 -3.59 -21.58 10.15
N ASP A 264 -2.95 -21.55 11.32
CA ASP A 264 -2.40 -22.75 11.96
C ASP A 264 -3.50 -23.71 12.43
N LYS A 265 -4.63 -23.18 12.89
CA LYS A 265 -5.80 -23.97 13.34
C LYS A 265 -6.55 -24.68 12.22
N ILE A 266 -6.33 -24.31 10.95
CA ILE A 266 -6.99 -24.95 9.83
C ILE A 266 -6.37 -26.32 9.54
N ILE A 267 -7.20 -27.35 9.68
CA ILE A 267 -6.94 -28.72 9.24
C ILE A 267 -7.20 -28.79 7.73
N LYS A 268 -6.48 -29.66 6.99
CA LYS A 268 -6.44 -29.80 5.52
C LYS A 268 -7.78 -29.75 4.74
N SER A 269 -8.93 -29.81 5.40
CA SER A 269 -10.27 -29.83 4.79
C SER A 269 -10.92 -28.45 4.60
N SER A 270 -10.17 -27.33 4.61
CA SER A 270 -10.76 -26.03 4.28
C SER A 270 -11.04 -25.89 2.79
N CYS A 271 -12.25 -25.48 2.42
CA CYS A 271 -12.65 -25.20 1.03
C CYS A 271 -12.00 -23.96 0.39
N ASP A 272 -11.02 -23.31 1.03
CA ASP A 272 -10.32 -22.15 0.47
C ASP A 272 -8.92 -22.58 0.02
N ASP A 273 -8.77 -22.70 -1.30
CA ASP A 273 -7.56 -23.15 -1.99
C ASP A 273 -6.35 -22.21 -1.78
N ARG A 274 -6.57 -20.99 -1.29
CA ARG A 274 -5.49 -20.04 -0.97
C ARG A 274 -4.81 -20.39 0.36
N THR A 275 -5.50 -21.10 1.24
CA THR A 275 -5.06 -21.35 2.63
C THR A 275 -3.69 -22.03 2.72
N PRO A 276 -3.39 -23.09 1.93
CA PRO A 276 -2.07 -23.74 1.98
C PRO A 276 -0.93 -22.78 1.60
N LYS A 277 -1.08 -22.01 0.51
CA LYS A 277 -0.09 -21.01 0.04
C LYS A 277 0.11 -19.92 1.09
N ARG A 278 -0.98 -19.37 1.63
CA ARG A 278 -0.94 -18.36 2.70
C ARG A 278 -0.24 -18.88 3.96
N LYS A 279 -0.56 -20.10 4.40
CA LYS A 279 0.09 -20.73 5.57
C LYS A 279 1.61 -20.88 5.36
N GLN A 280 2.04 -21.31 4.17
CA GLN A 280 3.46 -21.38 3.82
C GLN A 280 4.14 -20.00 3.85
N LEU A 281 3.51 -19.00 3.24
CA LEU A 281 4.05 -17.64 3.18
C LEU A 281 4.13 -16.98 4.57
N ILE A 282 3.10 -17.10 5.40
CA ILE A 282 3.12 -16.53 6.76
C ILE A 282 4.15 -17.24 7.65
N LYS A 283 4.34 -18.56 7.49
CA LYS A 283 5.44 -19.26 8.16
C LYS A 283 6.80 -18.73 7.70
N LYS A 284 6.99 -18.58 6.39
CA LYS A 284 8.21 -18.02 5.79
C LYS A 284 8.51 -16.62 6.32
N LEU A 285 7.50 -15.73 6.38
CA LEU A 285 7.65 -14.38 6.93
C LEU A 285 8.05 -14.41 8.41
N LEU A 286 7.45 -15.27 9.23
CA LEU A 286 7.88 -15.43 10.62
C LEU A 286 9.35 -15.87 10.72
N ASP A 287 9.77 -16.82 9.88
CA ASP A 287 11.15 -17.31 9.87
C ASP A 287 12.14 -16.21 9.42
N ILE A 288 11.77 -15.42 8.41
CA ILE A 288 12.54 -14.23 7.98
C ILE A 288 12.65 -13.22 9.12
N SER A 289 11.54 -12.83 9.76
CA SER A 289 11.54 -11.90 10.88
C SER A 289 12.38 -12.41 12.05
N LYS A 290 12.33 -13.72 12.37
CA LYS A 290 13.17 -14.32 13.42
C LYS A 290 14.66 -14.28 13.07
N LYS A 291 15.03 -14.58 11.83
CA LYS A 291 16.43 -14.51 11.38
C LYS A 291 16.94 -13.08 11.45
N ALA A 292 16.17 -12.12 10.96
CA ALA A 292 16.49 -10.70 11.05
C ALA A 292 16.68 -10.25 12.51
N LYS A 293 15.87 -10.79 13.44
CA LYS A 293 16.03 -10.56 14.89
C LYS A 293 17.16 -11.34 15.54
N ALA A 294 17.49 -12.56 15.13
CA ALA A 294 18.55 -13.34 15.78
C ALA A 294 19.93 -12.72 15.56
N ILE A 295 20.11 -12.06 14.41
CA ILE A 295 21.23 -11.16 14.10
C ILE A 295 21.31 -9.99 15.10
N GLU A 296 20.28 -9.72 15.91
CA GLU A 296 20.30 -8.68 16.94
C GLU A 296 21.08 -9.02 18.21
N GLN A 297 21.28 -10.30 18.50
CA GLN A 297 21.78 -10.79 19.80
C GLN A 297 23.17 -11.44 19.74
N GLY A 298 23.75 -11.58 18.54
CA GLY A 298 25.15 -11.98 18.34
C GLY A 298 26.03 -10.75 18.14
#